data_AF-A0A665TSG1-F1
#
_entry.id   AF-A0A665TSG1-F1
#
_cell.length_a   1.000
_cell.length_b   1.000
_cell.length_c   1.000
_cell.angle_alpha   90.00
_cell.angle_beta   90.00
_cell.angle_gamma   90.00
#
_symmetry.space_group_name_H-M   'P 1'
#
loop_
_entity.id
_entity.type
_entity.pdbx_description
1 polymer ?
#
loop_
_entity_poly.entity_id
_entity_poly.type
_entity_poly.pdbx_seq_one_letter_code
_entity_poly.pdbx_strand_id
1 'polypeptide(L)'
;MCLSTLCCKLDYKYEKHIDLYRECQEERQKHWDELKQYFGVNDRFDPPACSKPPPKSGLEKSIERAVAEGDIAKAEEMSDRLATRELAVKIAQAADCRDFVQRKQEAEALRAAQKRKNEIVWGYGGIYLKRKNDGKPKATWATCDKDRILLFLF
;
A
#
# COMPACT_ATOMS: atom_id res chain seq x y z
N MET A 1 -12.07 38.00 38.10
CA MET A 1 -12.51 36.71 37.52
C MET A 1 -12.62 35.71 38.65
N CYS A 2 -13.77 35.05 38.82
CA CYS A 2 -13.97 34.12 39.94
C CYS A 2 -13.15 32.83 39.75
N LEU A 3 -12.57 32.31 40.82
CA LEU A 3 -11.79 31.06 40.83
C LEU A 3 -12.61 29.87 40.27
N SER A 4 -13.93 29.89 40.44
CA SER A 4 -14.86 28.91 39.86
C SER A 4 -14.82 28.88 38.33
N THR A 5 -14.73 30.03 37.66
CA THR A 5 -14.66 30.11 36.19
C THR A 5 -13.33 29.61 35.64
N LEU A 6 -12.25 29.75 36.41
CA LEU A 6 -10.93 29.19 36.06
C LEU A 6 -10.90 27.67 36.21
N CYS A 7 -11.52 27.13 37.28
CA CYS A 7 -11.67 25.68 37.46
C CYS A 7 -12.44 25.05 36.30
N CYS A 8 -13.64 25.54 35.97
CA CYS A 8 -14.43 24.99 34.87
C CYS A 8 -13.73 25.05 33.51
N LYS A 9 -12.88 26.06 33.26
CA LYS A 9 -12.09 26.16 32.02
C LYS A 9 -10.94 25.15 31.96
N LEU A 10 -10.34 24.83 33.11
CA LEU A 10 -9.30 23.79 33.20
C LEU A 10 -9.92 22.40 33.03
N ASP A 11 -11.05 22.15 33.68
CA ASP A 11 -11.78 20.87 33.58
C ASP A 11 -12.23 20.61 32.14
N TYR A 12 -12.80 21.61 31.45
CA TYR A 12 -13.17 21.52 30.03
C TYR A 12 -11.96 21.24 29.12
N LYS A 13 -10.80 21.86 29.42
CA LYS A 13 -9.57 21.64 28.64
C LYS A 13 -9.04 20.21 28.83
N TYR A 14 -9.18 19.64 30.03
CA TYR A 14 -8.77 18.28 30.33
C TYR A 14 -9.71 17.24 29.71
N GLU A 15 -11.03 17.43 29.83
CA GLU A 15 -12.06 16.57 29.21
C GLU A 15 -11.88 16.52 27.68
N LYS A 16 -11.70 17.68 27.03
CA LYS A 16 -11.44 17.77 25.60
C LYS A 16 -10.15 17.05 25.19
N HIS A 17 -9.11 17.11 26.01
CA HIS A 17 -7.87 16.39 25.74
C HIS A 17 -8.06 14.87 25.88
N ILE A 18 -8.87 14.41 26.83
CA ILE A 18 -9.23 13.00 27.01
C ILE A 18 -10.05 12.50 25.81
N ASP A 19 -11.03 13.26 25.34
CA ASP A 19 -11.84 12.91 24.18
C ASP A 19 -11.00 12.81 22.90
N LEU A 20 -10.11 13.79 22.67
CA LEU A 20 -9.15 13.74 21.56
C LEU A 20 -8.19 12.55 21.65
N TYR A 21 -7.73 12.21 22.86
CA TYR A 21 -6.89 11.04 23.08
C TYR A 21 -7.67 9.75 22.78
N ARG A 22 -8.94 9.67 23.18
CA ARG A 22 -9.81 8.51 22.90
C ARG A 22 -10.04 8.33 21.40
N GLU A 23 -10.40 9.40 20.69
CA GLU A 23 -10.60 9.38 19.23
C GLU A 23 -9.32 8.96 18.51
N CYS A 24 -8.15 9.46 18.93
CA CYS A 24 -6.86 9.05 18.38
C CYS A 24 -6.54 7.57 18.65
N GLN A 25 -6.94 7.03 19.80
CA GLN A 25 -6.78 5.61 20.10
C GLN A 25 -7.72 4.74 19.26
N GLU A 26 -8.96 5.18 19.05
CA GLU A 26 -9.93 4.48 18.20
C GLU A 26 -9.48 4.43 16.74
N GLU A 27 -8.99 5.54 16.18
CA GLU A 27 -8.42 5.58 14.83
C GLU A 27 -7.18 4.68 14.71
N ARG A 28 -6.30 4.72 15.73
CA ARG A 28 -5.14 3.82 15.80
C ARG A 28 -5.59 2.35 15.84
N GLN A 29 -6.63 2.03 16.58
CA GLN A 29 -7.15 0.67 16.71
C GLN A 29 -7.72 0.18 15.38
N LYS A 30 -8.52 0.99 14.69
CA LYS A 30 -9.02 0.68 13.34
C LYS A 30 -7.87 0.41 12.37
N HIS A 31 -6.85 1.27 12.37
CA HIS A 31 -5.65 1.08 11.56
C HIS A 31 -4.95 -0.25 11.86
N TRP A 32 -4.79 -0.59 13.13
CA TRP A 32 -4.20 -1.87 13.53
C TRP A 32 -5.04 -3.06 13.09
N ASP A 33 -6.37 -2.98 13.19
CA ASP A 33 -7.26 -4.08 12.81
C ASP A 33 -7.30 -4.29 11.29
N GLU A 34 -7.16 -3.23 10.49
CA GLU A 34 -6.94 -3.32 9.04
C GLU A 34 -5.60 -3.99 8.70
N LEU A 35 -4.51 -3.60 9.38
CA LEU A 35 -3.19 -4.22 9.15
C LEU A 35 -3.19 -5.72 9.50
N LYS A 36 -3.92 -6.11 10.55
CA LYS A 36 -3.97 -7.51 10.97
C LYS A 36 -4.44 -8.46 9.87
N GLN A 37 -5.27 -7.98 8.94
CA GLN A 37 -5.76 -8.76 7.81
C GLN A 37 -4.66 -9.17 6.83
N TYR A 38 -3.52 -8.46 6.83
CA TYR A 38 -2.39 -8.73 5.94
C TYR A 38 -1.30 -9.59 6.60
N PHE A 39 -1.37 -9.86 7.90
CA PHE A 39 -0.44 -10.80 8.54
C PHE A 39 -0.67 -12.22 8.00
N GLY A 40 0.42 -12.95 7.75
CA GLY A 40 0.38 -14.36 7.33
C GLY A 40 -0.03 -14.59 5.87
N VAL A 41 -0.46 -13.56 5.13
CA VAL A 41 -0.79 -13.66 3.69
C VAL A 41 0.43 -14.09 2.88
N ASN A 42 1.63 -13.69 3.32
CA ASN A 42 2.88 -13.97 2.62
C ASN A 42 3.55 -15.29 3.03
N ASP A 43 3.12 -15.95 4.11
CA ASP A 43 3.73 -17.19 4.61
C ASP A 43 3.63 -18.34 3.59
N ARG A 44 2.71 -18.23 2.63
CA ARG A 44 2.58 -19.16 1.50
C ARG A 44 3.74 -19.08 0.50
N PHE A 45 4.42 -17.92 0.42
CA PHE A 45 5.58 -17.73 -0.45
C PHE A 45 6.88 -18.20 0.19
N ASP A 46 6.85 -18.52 1.49
CA ASP A 46 7.99 -19.19 2.10
C ASP A 46 8.13 -20.58 1.48
N PRO A 47 9.34 -20.96 1.05
CA PRO A 47 9.56 -22.28 0.51
C PRO A 47 9.10 -23.33 1.53
N PRO A 48 8.36 -24.37 1.11
CA PRO A 48 7.92 -25.42 2.01
C PRO A 48 9.14 -25.94 2.75
N ALA A 49 9.00 -26.13 4.07
CA ALA A 49 10.10 -26.43 4.98
C ALA A 49 11.08 -27.41 4.32
N CYS A 50 12.18 -26.88 3.77
CA CYS A 50 13.25 -27.73 3.31
C CYS A 50 13.72 -28.50 4.55
N SER A 51 14.16 -29.75 4.39
CA SER A 51 14.43 -30.68 5.51
C SER A 51 15.39 -30.15 6.60
N LYS A 52 16.02 -29.00 6.37
CA LYS A 52 16.84 -28.28 7.34
C LYS A 52 16.18 -26.95 7.69
N PRO A 53 15.93 -26.68 8.98
CA PRO A 53 15.45 -25.36 9.39
C PRO A 53 16.49 -24.29 9.03
N PRO A 54 16.05 -23.04 8.81
CA PRO A 54 16.95 -21.91 8.65
C PRO A 54 17.99 -21.86 9.79
N PRO A 55 19.23 -21.45 9.50
CA PRO A 55 20.24 -21.30 10.53
C PRO A 55 19.77 -20.26 11.56
N LYS A 56 19.84 -20.62 12.85
CA LYS A 56 19.45 -19.74 13.95
C LYS A 56 20.17 -18.39 13.90
N SER A 57 19.45 -17.32 14.17
CA SER A 57 20.02 -15.97 14.19
C SER A 57 21.05 -15.81 15.33
N GLY A 58 21.93 -14.82 15.22
CA GLY A 58 22.94 -14.56 16.25
C GLY A 58 22.33 -14.23 17.62
N LEU A 59 21.14 -13.61 17.63
CA LEU A 59 20.41 -13.25 18.83
C LEU A 59 19.75 -14.48 19.48
N GLU A 60 19.13 -15.36 18.69
CA GLU A 60 18.61 -16.66 19.16
C GLU A 60 19.70 -17.49 19.84
N LYS A 61 20.90 -17.57 19.24
CA LYS A 61 22.03 -18.26 19.84
C LYS A 61 22.48 -17.64 21.16
N SER A 62 22.33 -16.33 21.32
CA SER A 62 22.67 -15.64 22.57
C SER A 62 21.64 -15.87 23.67
N ILE A 63 20.36 -15.99 23.31
CA ILE A 63 19.29 -16.38 24.23
C ILE A 63 19.55 -17.80 24.74
N GLU A 64 19.87 -18.74 23.85
CA GLU A 64 20.19 -20.13 24.22
C GLU A 64 21.38 -20.24 25.17
N ARG A 65 22.40 -19.39 24.99
CA ARG A 65 23.55 -19.32 25.91
C ARG A 65 23.15 -18.80 27.29
N ALA A 66 22.37 -17.71 27.36
CA ALA A 66 21.91 -17.16 28.63
C ALA A 66 21.04 -18.16 29.42
N VAL A 67 20.19 -18.91 28.72
CA VAL A 67 19.40 -20.00 29.31
C VAL A 67 20.30 -21.13 29.83
N ALA A 68 21.31 -21.53 29.06
CA ALA A 68 22.27 -22.57 29.47
C ALA A 68 23.13 -22.14 30.68
N GLU A 69 23.44 -20.84 30.78
CA GLU A 69 24.15 -20.23 31.91
C GLU A 69 23.25 -20.02 33.14
N GLY A 70 21.93 -20.16 32.99
CA GLY A 70 20.94 -19.97 34.06
C GLY A 70 20.56 -18.50 34.33
N ASP A 71 20.97 -17.57 33.47
CA ASP A 71 20.62 -16.15 33.57
C ASP A 71 19.29 -15.88 32.85
N ILE A 72 18.20 -16.15 33.57
CA ILE A 72 16.82 -16.04 33.05
C ILE A 72 16.45 -14.59 32.75
N ALA A 73 16.88 -13.65 33.60
CA ALA A 73 16.55 -12.23 33.42
C ALA A 73 17.13 -11.68 32.12
N LYS A 74 18.38 -12.04 31.81
CA LYS A 74 19.02 -11.66 30.56
C LYS A 74 18.40 -12.36 29.34
N ALA A 75 18.01 -13.63 29.48
CA ALA A 75 17.31 -14.35 28.41
C ALA A 75 15.97 -13.70 28.06
N GLU A 76 15.21 -13.29 29.08
CA GLU A 76 13.93 -12.59 28.95
C GLU A 76 14.09 -11.24 28.23
N GLU A 77 15.02 -10.40 28.67
CA GLU A 77 15.29 -9.10 28.02
C GLU A 77 15.64 -9.28 26.53
N MET A 78 16.48 -10.26 26.23
CA MET A 78 16.91 -10.56 24.87
C MET A 78 15.77 -11.12 24.01
N SER A 79 14.85 -11.88 24.63
CA SER A 79 13.63 -12.39 24.00
C SER A 79 12.65 -11.27 23.66
N ASP A 80 12.36 -10.35 24.59
CA ASP A 80 11.47 -9.21 24.35
C ASP A 80 11.98 -8.31 23.23
N ARG A 81 13.30 -8.11 23.20
CA ARG A 81 13.98 -7.38 22.13
C ARG A 81 13.85 -8.09 20.79
N LEU A 82 13.94 -9.42 20.75
CA LEU A 82 13.73 -10.19 19.52
C LEU A 82 12.27 -10.10 19.06
N ALA A 83 11.32 -10.32 19.97
CA ALA A 83 9.89 -10.26 19.70
C ALA A 83 9.45 -8.90 19.13
N THR A 84 9.97 -7.80 19.69
CA THR A 84 9.67 -6.45 19.20
C THR A 84 10.17 -6.25 17.77
N ARG A 85 11.37 -6.75 17.45
CA ARG A 85 11.95 -6.65 16.09
C ARG A 85 11.18 -7.48 15.09
N GLU A 86 10.87 -8.72 15.42
CA GLU A 86 10.08 -9.61 14.55
C GLU A 86 8.68 -9.04 14.31
N LEU A 87 8.05 -8.49 15.35
CA LEU A 87 6.77 -7.80 15.21
C LEU A 87 6.88 -6.59 14.27
N ALA A 88 7.92 -5.76 14.42
CA ALA A 88 8.14 -4.62 13.53
C ALA A 88 8.32 -5.04 12.07
N VAL A 89 9.02 -6.14 11.80
CA VAL A 89 9.16 -6.71 10.45
C VAL A 89 7.81 -7.12 9.89
N LYS A 90 6.99 -7.85 10.67
CA LYS A 90 5.64 -8.24 10.24
C LYS A 90 4.78 -7.02 9.92
N ILE A 91 4.86 -5.97 10.73
CA ILE A 91 4.10 -4.73 10.52
C ILE A 91 4.52 -4.05 9.22
N ALA A 92 5.81 -3.96 8.94
CA ALA A 92 6.32 -3.40 7.70
C ALA A 92 5.82 -4.19 6.49
N GLN A 93 5.89 -5.53 6.54
CA GLN A 93 5.38 -6.39 5.48
C GLN A 93 3.87 -6.22 5.25
N ALA A 94 3.09 -6.13 6.33
CA ALA A 94 1.65 -5.88 6.25
C ALA A 94 1.33 -4.51 5.62
N ALA A 95 2.10 -3.47 5.97
CA ALA A 95 1.97 -2.15 5.38
C ALA A 95 2.32 -2.15 3.89
N ASP A 96 3.39 -2.83 3.49
CA ASP A 96 3.78 -2.98 2.09
C ASP A 96 2.69 -3.68 1.27
N CYS A 97 2.07 -4.73 1.84
CA CYS A 97 0.94 -5.43 1.22
C CYS A 97 -0.26 -4.51 0.99
N ARG A 98 -0.65 -3.73 2.01
CA ARG A 98 -1.73 -2.75 1.91
C ARG A 98 -1.45 -1.74 0.79
N ASP A 99 -0.26 -1.16 0.80
CA ASP A 99 0.14 -0.14 -0.17
C ASP A 99 0.18 -0.71 -1.60
N PHE A 100 0.60 -1.98 -1.76
CA PHE A 100 0.55 -2.68 -3.04
C PHE A 100 -0.88 -2.85 -3.56
N VAL A 101 -1.81 -3.29 -2.70
CA VAL A 101 -3.23 -3.45 -3.07
C VAL A 101 -3.83 -2.10 -3.49
N GLN A 102 -3.54 -1.04 -2.75
CA GLN A 102 -4.02 0.29 -3.08
C GLN A 102 -3.48 0.78 -4.43
N ARG A 103 -2.16 0.68 -4.66
CA ARG A 103 -1.54 1.04 -5.95
C ARG A 103 -2.12 0.23 -7.11
N LYS A 104 -2.43 -1.04 -6.90
CA LYS A 104 -3.06 -1.90 -7.92
C LYS A 104 -4.47 -1.40 -8.28
N GLN A 105 -5.29 -1.08 -7.28
CA GLN A 105 -6.64 -0.55 -7.49
C GLN A 105 -6.62 0.80 -8.21
N GLU A 106 -5.72 1.71 -7.82
CA GLU A 106 -5.57 3.02 -8.46
C GLU A 106 -5.14 2.87 -9.93
N ALA A 107 -4.18 1.97 -10.22
CA ALA A 107 -3.76 1.68 -11.58
C ALA A 107 -4.89 1.07 -12.43
N GLU A 108 -5.72 0.20 -11.86
CA GLU A 108 -6.90 -0.35 -12.52
C GLU A 108 -7.97 0.72 -12.77
N ALA A 109 -8.21 1.62 -11.82
CA ALA A 109 -9.13 2.75 -11.97
C ALA A 109 -8.67 3.72 -13.08
N LEU A 110 -7.38 4.03 -13.14
CA LEU A 110 -6.80 4.84 -14.21
C LEU A 110 -6.96 4.16 -15.58
N ARG A 111 -6.72 2.84 -15.65
CA ARG A 111 -6.95 2.06 -16.87
C ARG A 111 -8.42 2.04 -17.27
N ALA A 112 -9.35 1.90 -16.32
CA ALA A 112 -10.79 1.92 -16.59
C ALA A 112 -11.25 3.31 -17.08
N ALA A 113 -10.79 4.39 -16.45
CA ALA A 113 -11.07 5.75 -16.88
C ALA A 113 -10.51 6.04 -18.27
N GLN A 114 -9.30 5.56 -18.58
CA GLN A 114 -8.70 5.69 -19.90
C GLN A 114 -9.47 4.90 -20.97
N LYS A 115 -9.94 3.68 -20.65
CA LYS A 115 -10.81 2.91 -21.55
C LYS A 115 -12.11 3.66 -21.84
N ARG A 116 -12.79 4.19 -20.82
CA ARG A 116 -14.01 5.01 -20.98
C ARG A 116 -13.77 6.27 -21.83
N LYS A 117 -12.63 6.93 -21.66
CA LYS A 117 -12.22 8.08 -22.51
C LYS A 117 -11.90 7.69 -23.96
N ASN A 118 -11.45 6.46 -24.19
CA ASN A 118 -11.17 5.95 -25.52
C ASN A 118 -12.43 5.37 -26.21
N GLU A 119 -13.50 5.09 -25.47
CA GLU A 119 -14.81 4.61 -25.94
C GLU A 119 -15.80 5.77 -26.20
N ILE A 120 -15.34 6.90 -26.75
CA ILE A 120 -16.25 7.96 -27.20
C ILE A 120 -16.86 7.53 -28.55
N VAL A 121 -18.15 7.19 -28.54
CA VAL A 121 -18.98 6.92 -29.72
C VAL A 121 -19.34 8.23 -30.40
N TRP A 122 -18.89 8.42 -31.64
CA TRP A 122 -19.41 9.46 -32.52
C TRP A 122 -20.41 8.81 -33.48
N GLY A 123 -21.61 9.40 -33.56
CA GLY A 123 -22.73 8.90 -34.34
C GLY A 123 -22.53 8.97 -35.86
N TYR A 124 -23.31 8.11 -36.54
CA TYR A 124 -23.51 7.93 -37.98
C TYR A 124 -22.32 7.40 -38.80
N GLY A 125 -22.31 6.06 -38.96
CA GLY A 125 -21.39 5.33 -39.85
C GLY A 125 -20.39 4.49 -39.05
N GLY A 126 -20.80 3.28 -38.66
CA GLY A 126 -20.03 2.40 -37.76
C GLY A 126 -18.64 2.05 -38.30
N ILE A 127 -17.60 2.56 -37.63
CA ILE A 127 -16.24 2.02 -37.73
C ILE A 127 -15.59 2.14 -36.33
N TYR A 128 -15.30 1.01 -35.70
CA TYR A 128 -14.63 0.96 -34.39
C TYR A 128 -13.14 1.30 -34.54
N LEU A 129 -12.76 2.56 -34.33
CA LEU A 129 -11.34 2.95 -34.24
C LEU A 129 -10.92 3.05 -32.78
N LYS A 130 -10.22 2.01 -32.30
CA LYS A 130 -9.57 1.99 -31.00
C LYS A 130 -8.40 2.98 -31.03
N ARG A 131 -8.51 4.16 -30.41
CA ARG A 131 -7.37 5.09 -30.23
C ARG A 131 -6.27 4.35 -29.47
N LYS A 132 -5.16 4.04 -30.14
CA LYS A 132 -3.94 3.62 -29.47
C LYS A 132 -3.26 4.86 -28.89
N ASN A 133 -2.90 4.79 -27.61
CA ASN A 133 -2.16 5.84 -26.91
C ASN A 133 -0.66 5.63 -27.12
N ASP A 134 -0.21 5.66 -28.37
CA ASP A 134 1.20 5.81 -28.72
C ASP A 134 1.48 7.31 -28.76
N GLY A 135 2.13 7.82 -27.72
CA GLY A 135 2.65 9.19 -27.63
C GLY A 135 3.78 9.45 -28.63
N LYS A 136 3.54 9.18 -29.92
CA LYS A 136 4.40 9.52 -31.04
C LYS A 136 3.55 10.26 -32.08
N PRO A 137 3.86 11.51 -32.44
CA PRO A 137 3.33 12.07 -33.66
C PRO A 137 3.95 11.29 -34.82
N LYS A 138 3.18 10.41 -35.48
CA LYS A 138 3.58 9.86 -36.77
C LYS A 138 3.21 10.85 -37.87
N ALA A 139 4.09 11.83 -38.08
CA ALA A 139 4.21 12.45 -39.39
C ALA A 139 5.06 11.51 -40.25
N THR A 140 4.43 10.84 -41.22
CA THR A 140 5.14 10.31 -42.37
C THR A 140 4.39 10.79 -43.60
N TRP A 141 4.96 11.80 -44.24
CA TRP A 141 4.62 12.27 -45.57
C TRP A 141 4.90 11.14 -46.57
N ALA A 142 3.91 10.31 -46.86
CA ALA A 142 3.98 9.36 -47.96
C ALA A 142 3.23 9.96 -49.16
N THR A 143 4.02 10.70 -49.95
CA THR A 143 4.01 10.73 -51.43
C THR A 143 2.71 10.99 -52.18
N CYS A 144 2.71 12.15 -52.85
CA CYS A 144 2.10 12.47 -54.15
C CYS A 144 1.21 11.39 -54.81
N ASP A 145 -0.04 11.76 -55.08
CA ASP A 145 -0.63 11.46 -56.38
C ASP A 145 -1.23 12.77 -56.92
N LYS A 146 -0.48 13.43 -57.82
CA LYS A 146 -0.86 14.66 -58.51
C LYS A 146 -1.39 14.38 -59.92
N ASP A 147 -1.65 13.12 -60.27
CA ASP A 147 -2.03 12.76 -61.64
C ASP A 147 -3.44 12.17 -61.71
N ARG A 148 -4.45 12.99 -61.40
CA ARG A 148 -5.82 12.72 -61.86
C ARG A 148 -6.71 13.96 -62.01
N ILE A 149 -6.19 14.96 -62.71
CA ILE A 149 -7.03 15.97 -63.37
C ILE A 149 -6.57 16.03 -64.82
N LEU A 150 -7.13 15.18 -65.66
CA LEU A 150 -7.32 15.41 -67.09
C LEU A 150 -8.25 14.33 -67.63
N LEU A 151 -9.15 14.75 -68.52
CA LEU A 151 -10.12 13.99 -69.32
C LEU A 151 -11.46 13.67 -68.65
N PHE A 152 -12.37 14.66 -68.68
CA PHE A 152 -13.73 14.48 -69.22
C PHE A 152 -14.26 15.86 -69.66
N LEU A 153 -13.82 16.29 -70.84
CA LEU A 153 -14.53 17.24 -71.70
C LEU A 153 -14.25 16.81 -73.15
N PHE A 154 -15.02 15.85 -73.61
CA PHE A 154 -15.52 15.72 -74.98
C PHE A 154 -16.79 14.87 -74.94
#